data_AF-A0A842WS44-F1
#
_entry.id   AF-A0A842WS44-F1
#
_cell.length_a   1.000
_cell.length_b   1.000
_cell.length_c   1.000
_cell.angle_alpha   90.00
_cell.angle_beta   90.00
_cell.angle_gamma   90.00
#
_symmetry.space_group_name_H-M   'P 1'
#
loop_
_entity.id
_entity.type
_entity.pdbx_description
1 polymer ?
#
loop_
_entity_poly.entity_id
_entity_poly.type
_entity_poly.pdbx_seq_one_letter_code
_entity_poly.pdbx_strand_id
1 'polypeptide(L)'
;MTQTCDICGAKYSSELWKHSTKNICTYCVQIQLLEESYAVFSQDAREALQHITKEIERLLDKQQEEHTLPLIKKGLSFLNGFLIREADFRLLEEGIYWYNDFLKKEGRLESTRFVVDRTHLVGSTRFIVVLYLKDGHEPETWKFFTGMRKV
;
A
#
# COMPACT_ATOMS: atom_id res chain seq x y z
N MET A 1 -18.04 12.22 -31.92
CA MET A 1 -18.02 10.74 -31.85
C MET A 1 -17.52 10.34 -30.46
N THR A 2 -18.19 9.43 -29.77
CA THR A 2 -17.69 8.89 -28.48
C THR A 2 -16.71 7.75 -28.73
N GLN A 3 -15.52 7.83 -28.15
CA GLN A 3 -14.50 6.77 -28.20
C GLN A 3 -14.57 5.94 -26.92
N THR A 4 -14.27 4.64 -27.00
CA THR A 4 -14.23 3.76 -25.83
C THR A 4 -12.78 3.46 -25.48
N CYS A 5 -12.42 3.55 -24.20
CA CYS A 5 -11.11 3.12 -23.72
C CYS A 5 -11.04 1.58 -23.71
N ASP A 6 -10.07 0.99 -24.42
CA ASP A 6 -9.88 -0.46 -24.51
C ASP A 6 -9.39 -1.09 -23.20
N ILE A 7 -8.90 -0.26 -22.27
CA ILE A 7 -8.56 -0.70 -20.92
C ILE A 7 -9.83 -0.67 -20.07
N CYS A 8 -10.36 0.50 -19.70
CA CYS A 8 -11.45 0.57 -18.70
C CYS A 8 -12.89 0.42 -19.25
N GLY A 9 -13.08 0.34 -20.57
CA GLY A 9 -14.40 0.24 -21.20
C GLY A 9 -15.27 1.50 -21.12
N ALA A 10 -14.78 2.58 -20.51
CA ALA A 10 -15.51 3.84 -20.39
C ALA A 10 -15.53 4.61 -21.73
N LYS A 11 -16.64 5.32 -21.96
CA LYS A 11 -16.85 6.16 -23.16
C LYS A 11 -16.44 7.60 -22.88
N TYR A 12 -15.71 8.19 -23.82
CA TYR A 12 -15.22 9.56 -23.75
C TYR A 12 -15.68 10.35 -24.98
N SER A 13 -16.08 11.59 -24.76
CA SER A 13 -16.41 12.54 -25.83
C SER A 13 -15.15 13.18 -26.44
N SER A 14 -14.03 13.15 -25.72
CA SER A 14 -12.71 13.60 -26.14
C SER A 14 -11.93 12.49 -26.85
N GLU A 15 -10.94 12.89 -27.65
CA GLU A 15 -9.99 11.97 -28.27
C GLU A 15 -9.15 11.24 -27.21
N LEU A 16 -8.99 9.93 -27.37
CA LEU A 16 -8.21 9.08 -26.49
C LEU A 16 -6.78 8.94 -27.02
N TRP A 17 -5.85 8.62 -26.13
CA TRP A 17 -4.48 8.31 -26.54
C TRP A 17 -4.46 7.03 -27.36
N LYS A 18 -3.78 7.05 -28.51
CA LYS A 18 -3.65 5.87 -29.37
C LYS A 18 -2.29 5.23 -29.15
N HIS A 19 -2.28 4.04 -28.56
CA HIS A 19 -1.08 3.22 -28.40
C HIS A 19 -1.25 1.92 -29.19
N SER A 20 -0.49 1.81 -30.29
CA SER A 20 -0.67 0.72 -31.28
C SER A 20 -2.11 0.67 -31.82
N THR A 21 -2.84 -0.43 -31.58
CA THR A 21 -4.25 -0.60 -31.99
C THR A 21 -5.25 -0.22 -30.89
N LYS A 22 -4.79 0.18 -29.70
CA LYS A 22 -5.65 0.47 -28.55
C LYS A 22 -5.85 1.98 -28.36
N ASN A 23 -7.09 2.38 -28.12
CA ASN A 23 -7.48 3.68 -27.59
C ASN A 23 -7.47 3.61 -26.06
N ILE A 24 -6.63 4.39 -25.41
CA ILE A 24 -6.43 4.38 -23.97
C ILE A 24 -6.75 5.77 -23.43
N CYS A 25 -7.56 5.85 -22.39
CA CYS A 25 -7.79 7.14 -21.73
C CYS A 25 -6.56 7.57 -20.93
N THR A 26 -6.37 8.88 -20.81
CA THR A 26 -5.28 9.49 -20.01
C THR A 26 -5.19 8.85 -18.62
N TYR A 27 -6.34 8.54 -18.03
CA TYR A 27 -6.46 7.83 -16.76
C TYR A 27 -5.74 6.47 -16.78
N CYS A 28 -5.98 5.63 -17.79
CA CYS A 28 -5.39 4.30 -17.88
C CYS A 28 -3.90 4.34 -18.26
N VAL A 29 -3.49 5.34 -19.05
CA VAL A 29 -2.07 5.59 -19.33
C VAL A 29 -1.31 5.92 -18.05
N GLN A 30 -1.86 6.81 -17.21
CA GLN A 30 -1.24 7.18 -15.93
C GLN A 30 -1.11 5.98 -15.00
N ILE A 31 -2.13 5.11 -14.94
CA ILE A 31 -2.02 3.86 -14.18
C ILE A 31 -0.91 2.98 -14.72
N GLN A 32 -0.86 2.71 -16.04
CA GLN A 32 0.19 1.87 -16.60
C GLN A 32 1.59 2.44 -16.33
N LEU A 33 1.80 3.74 -16.47
CA LEU A 33 3.10 4.38 -16.16
C LEU A 33 3.48 4.23 -14.67
N LEU A 34 2.49 4.28 -13.77
CA LEU A 34 2.70 4.00 -12.35
C LEU A 34 3.01 2.52 -12.10
N GLU A 35 2.30 1.60 -12.77
CA GLU A 35 2.57 0.16 -12.73
C GLU A 35 3.95 -0.18 -13.30
N GLU A 36 4.42 0.51 -14.34
CA GLU A 36 5.76 0.36 -14.91
C GLU A 36 6.87 0.90 -13.99
N SER A 37 6.54 1.88 -13.14
CA SER A 37 7.47 2.46 -12.18
C SER A 37 7.67 1.60 -10.92
N TYR A 38 6.80 0.60 -10.69
CA TYR A 38 6.80 -0.26 -9.52
C TYR A 38 6.93 -1.73 -9.93
N ALA A 39 7.51 -2.55 -9.07
CA ALA A 39 7.60 -3.98 -9.35
C ALA A 39 6.24 -4.67 -9.11
N VAL A 40 5.99 -5.76 -9.84
CA VAL A 40 4.83 -6.64 -9.60
C VAL A 40 5.07 -7.41 -8.29
N PHE A 41 4.10 -7.35 -7.38
CA PHE A 41 4.19 -8.05 -6.10
C PHE A 41 4.16 -9.58 -6.29
N SER A 42 5.24 -10.25 -5.86
CA SER A 42 5.38 -11.70 -6.05
C SER A 42 4.49 -12.51 -5.12
N GLN A 43 4.12 -13.71 -5.55
CA GLN A 43 3.33 -14.64 -4.76
C GLN A 43 4.09 -15.07 -3.49
N ASP A 44 5.39 -15.32 -3.57
CA ASP A 44 6.23 -15.66 -2.40
C ASP A 44 6.23 -14.53 -1.36
N ALA A 45 6.33 -13.27 -1.80
CA ALA A 45 6.27 -12.11 -0.91
C ALA A 45 4.89 -11.98 -0.25
N ARG A 46 3.82 -12.31 -0.98
CA ARG A 46 2.46 -12.36 -0.43
C ARG A 46 2.32 -13.43 0.65
N GLU A 47 2.85 -14.63 0.42
CA GLU A 47 2.81 -15.71 1.41
C GLU A 47 3.62 -15.35 2.66
N ALA A 48 4.83 -14.79 2.48
CA ALA A 48 5.63 -14.29 3.59
C ALA A 48 4.90 -13.19 4.40
N LEU A 49 4.18 -12.29 3.72
CA LEU A 49 3.38 -11.26 4.37
C LEU A 49 2.19 -11.84 5.15
N GLN A 50 1.54 -12.87 4.62
CA GLN A 50 0.47 -13.59 5.33
C GLN A 50 0.98 -14.26 6.61
N HIS A 51 2.21 -14.81 6.59
CA HIS A 51 2.83 -15.36 7.80
C HIS A 51 3.14 -14.27 8.84
N ILE A 52 3.65 -13.11 8.39
CA ILE A 52 3.94 -11.96 9.27
C ILE A 52 2.67 -11.44 9.94
N THR A 53 1.61 -11.25 9.16
CA THR A 53 0.33 -10.72 9.67
C THR A 53 -0.32 -11.66 10.68
N LYS A 54 -0.30 -12.97 10.44
CA LYS A 54 -0.74 -13.98 11.43
C LYS A 54 0.08 -13.96 12.71
N GLU A 55 1.39 -13.74 12.61
CA GLU A 55 2.24 -13.66 13.81
C GLU A 55 1.96 -12.38 14.60
N ILE A 56 1.68 -11.27 13.93
CA ILE A 56 1.21 -10.04 14.59
C ILE A 56 -0.11 -10.31 15.32
N GLU A 57 -1.12 -10.90 14.66
CA GLU A 57 -2.39 -11.29 15.30
C GLU A 57 -2.16 -12.14 16.55
N ARG A 58 -1.29 -13.14 16.48
CA ARG A 58 -0.94 -14.02 17.61
C ARG A 58 -0.32 -13.26 18.78
N LEU A 59 0.52 -12.26 18.53
CA LEU A 59 1.13 -11.44 19.59
C LEU A 59 0.08 -10.56 20.27
N LEU A 60 -0.89 -10.06 19.51
CA LEU A 60 -1.95 -9.21 20.02
C LEU A 60 -2.93 -9.97 20.91
N ASP A 61 -3.28 -11.20 20.52
CA ASP A 61 -4.08 -12.10 21.37
C ASP A 61 -3.40 -12.38 22.73
N LYS A 62 -2.07 -12.29 22.76
CA LYS A 62 -1.26 -12.47 23.97
C LYS A 62 -0.97 -11.17 24.72
N GLN A 63 -1.46 -10.02 24.25
CA GLN A 63 -1.14 -8.70 24.79
C GLN A 63 0.38 -8.43 24.81
N GLN A 64 1.03 -8.74 23.68
CA GLN A 64 2.47 -8.59 23.44
C GLN A 64 2.72 -7.59 22.30
N GLU A 65 1.96 -6.50 22.27
CA GLU A 65 1.99 -5.43 21.26
C GLU A 65 3.41 -4.89 21.03
N GLU A 66 4.24 -4.81 22.08
CA GLU A 66 5.61 -4.31 22.05
C GLU A 66 6.53 -5.11 21.12
N HIS A 67 6.20 -6.37 20.87
CA HIS A 67 6.96 -7.28 20.02
C HIS A 67 6.57 -7.20 18.54
N THR A 68 5.54 -6.41 18.18
CA THR A 68 5.04 -6.33 16.80
C THR A 68 5.88 -5.43 15.89
N LEU A 69 6.64 -4.46 16.44
CA LEU A 69 7.48 -3.52 15.67
C LEU A 69 8.37 -4.19 14.60
N PRO A 70 9.22 -5.20 14.92
CA PRO A 70 10.09 -5.83 13.92
C PRO A 70 9.29 -6.54 12.82
N LEU A 71 8.12 -7.09 13.14
CA LEU A 71 7.24 -7.75 12.17
C LEU A 71 6.58 -6.74 11.24
N ILE A 72 6.08 -5.62 11.77
CA ILE A 72 5.50 -4.53 10.98
C ILE A 72 6.55 -3.99 9.98
N LYS A 73 7.75 -3.66 10.47
CA LYS A 73 8.85 -3.17 9.62
C LYS A 73 9.23 -4.19 8.54
N LYS A 74 9.31 -5.48 8.90
CA LYS A 74 9.60 -6.56 7.93
C LYS A 74 8.51 -6.66 6.87
N GLY A 75 7.23 -6.59 7.27
CA GLY A 75 6.09 -6.57 6.36
C GLY A 75 6.14 -5.40 5.38
N LEU A 76 6.38 -4.18 5.88
CA LEU A 76 6.48 -2.97 5.05
C LEU A 76 7.61 -3.06 4.03
N SER A 77 8.75 -3.66 4.40
CA SER A 77 9.86 -3.88 3.47
C SER A 77 9.53 -4.83 2.32
N PHE A 78 8.60 -5.79 2.50
CA PHE A 78 8.12 -6.61 1.38
C PHE A 78 7.24 -5.83 0.41
N LEU A 79 6.52 -4.82 0.88
CA LEU A 79 5.62 -4.02 0.06
C LEU A 79 6.35 -2.89 -0.68
N ASN A 80 7.46 -2.41 -0.12
CA ASN A 80 8.17 -1.23 -0.61
C ASN A 80 8.60 -1.38 -2.07
N GLY A 81 8.19 -0.41 -2.90
CA GLY A 81 8.50 -0.44 -4.34
C GLY A 81 7.63 -1.40 -5.15
N PHE A 82 6.57 -1.98 -4.57
CA PHE A 82 5.63 -2.85 -5.28
C PHE A 82 4.24 -2.24 -5.48
N LEU A 83 3.55 -2.73 -6.52
CA LEU A 83 2.10 -2.61 -6.68
C LEU A 83 1.42 -3.83 -6.06
N ILE A 84 0.58 -3.61 -5.05
CA ILE A 84 -0.04 -4.67 -4.25
C ILE A 84 -1.57 -4.55 -4.24
N ARG A 85 -2.27 -5.59 -3.77
CA ARG A 85 -3.72 -5.47 -3.50
C ARG A 85 -3.94 -4.72 -2.20
N GLU A 86 -5.02 -3.94 -2.12
CA GLU A 86 -5.43 -3.27 -0.89
C GLU A 86 -5.59 -4.28 0.28
N ALA A 87 -6.10 -5.48 0.00
CA ALA A 87 -6.24 -6.53 1.02
C ALA A 87 -4.89 -7.02 1.57
N ASP A 88 -3.83 -7.02 0.75
CA ASP A 88 -2.49 -7.42 1.19
C ASP A 88 -1.91 -6.36 2.17
N PHE A 89 -2.27 -5.08 2.03
CA PHE A 89 -1.86 -4.02 2.98
C PHE A 89 -2.73 -3.94 4.24
N ARG A 90 -4.05 -4.13 4.11
CA ARG A 90 -5.02 -3.86 5.20
C ARG A 90 -4.70 -4.59 6.51
N LEU A 91 -4.27 -5.85 6.44
CA LEU A 91 -3.90 -6.63 7.64
C LEU A 91 -2.64 -6.07 8.33
N LEU A 92 -1.68 -5.56 7.56
CA LEU A 92 -0.48 -4.92 8.11
C LEU A 92 -0.81 -3.56 8.72
N GLU A 93 -1.75 -2.84 8.12
CA GLU A 93 -2.24 -1.56 8.63
C GLU A 93 -2.96 -1.71 9.98
N GLU A 94 -3.75 -2.76 10.18
CA GLU A 94 -4.34 -3.10 11.48
C GLU A 94 -3.25 -3.30 12.55
N GLY A 95 -2.17 -4.00 12.21
CA GLY A 95 -0.96 -4.11 13.04
C GLY A 95 -0.36 -2.76 13.43
N ILE A 96 -0.26 -1.83 12.48
CA ILE A 96 0.22 -0.47 12.73
C ILE A 96 -0.69 0.28 13.70
N TYR A 97 -2.01 0.20 13.53
CA TYR A 97 -2.96 0.86 14.42
C TYR A 97 -2.82 0.35 15.86
N TRP A 98 -2.71 -0.97 16.04
CA TRP A 98 -2.55 -1.57 17.36
C TRP A 98 -1.24 -1.18 18.04
N TYR A 99 -0.12 -1.15 17.29
CA TYR A 99 1.16 -0.71 17.83
C TYR A 99 1.13 0.76 18.27
N ASN A 100 0.52 1.64 17.48
CA ASN A 100 0.34 3.04 17.86
C ASN A 100 -0.57 3.18 19.11
N ASP A 101 -1.64 2.39 19.22
CA ASP A 101 -2.52 2.41 20.40
C ASP A 101 -1.78 1.96 21.66
N PHE A 102 -0.94 0.93 21.57
CA PHE A 102 -0.02 0.53 22.64
C PHE A 102 0.89 1.68 23.06
N LEU A 103 1.57 2.34 22.11
CA LEU A 103 2.43 3.48 22.42
C LEU A 103 1.66 4.66 23.04
N LYS A 104 0.40 4.85 22.66
CA LYS A 104 -0.48 5.85 23.26
C LYS A 104 -0.76 5.54 24.72
N LYS A 105 -1.09 4.28 25.07
CA LYS A 105 -1.31 3.83 26.45
C LYS A 105 -0.06 4.01 27.31
N GLU A 106 1.11 3.79 26.72
CA GLU A 106 2.42 3.96 27.37
C GLU A 106 2.90 5.44 27.41
N GLY A 107 2.13 6.39 26.88
CA GLY A 107 2.53 7.81 26.86
C GLY A 107 3.72 8.12 25.93
N ARG A 108 3.96 7.28 24.93
CA ARG A 108 5.11 7.33 24.00
C ARG A 108 4.75 7.69 22.57
N LEU A 109 3.46 7.86 22.25
CA LEU A 109 3.00 8.11 20.88
C LEU A 109 3.59 9.38 20.24
N GLU A 110 3.88 10.41 21.04
CA GLU A 110 4.46 11.66 20.53
C GLU A 110 5.93 11.49 20.11
N SER A 111 6.68 10.65 20.82
CA SER A 111 8.11 10.40 20.59
C SER A 111 8.40 9.20 19.70
N THR A 112 7.42 8.32 19.49
CA THR A 112 7.52 7.16 18.60
C THR A 112 6.15 6.85 18.01
N ARG A 113 6.05 6.72 16.68
CA ARG A 113 4.81 6.31 16.02
C ARG A 113 5.04 5.91 14.58
N PHE A 114 4.10 5.14 14.04
CA PHE A 114 3.87 5.10 12.61
C PHE A 114 2.90 6.20 12.17
N VAL A 115 3.13 6.74 10.98
CA VAL A 115 2.20 7.61 10.25
C VAL A 115 1.93 6.95 8.90
N VAL A 116 0.66 6.75 8.58
CA VAL A 116 0.23 6.19 7.29
C VAL A 116 -0.48 7.30 6.52
N ASP A 117 0.11 7.73 5.41
CA ASP A 117 -0.52 8.65 4.47
C ASP A 117 -1.01 7.88 3.23
N ARG A 118 -2.22 8.21 2.79
CA ARG A 118 -2.93 7.56 1.69
C ARG A 118 -3.36 8.63 0.69
N THR A 119 -2.57 8.78 -0.36
CA THR A 119 -2.91 9.70 -1.45
C THR A 119 -3.72 8.95 -2.51
N HIS A 120 -4.98 9.36 -2.69
CA HIS A 120 -5.81 8.84 -3.78
C HIS A 120 -5.23 9.29 -5.12
N LEU A 121 -5.02 8.33 -6.01
CA LEU A 121 -4.61 8.62 -7.36
C LEU A 121 -5.79 8.42 -8.31
N VAL A 122 -5.45 8.26 -9.57
CA VAL A 122 -6.35 8.06 -10.68
C VAL A 122 -7.12 6.74 -10.45
N GLY A 123 -8.38 6.91 -10.00
CA GLY A 123 -9.44 5.92 -9.72
C GLY A 123 -9.13 4.91 -8.62
N SER A 124 -9.08 3.59 -8.83
CA SER A 124 -9.00 2.67 -7.66
C SER A 124 -7.59 2.51 -7.08
N THR A 125 -6.59 3.21 -7.62
CA THR A 125 -5.20 3.12 -7.18
C THR A 125 -4.92 4.18 -6.11
N ARG A 126 -4.17 3.81 -5.06
CA ARG A 126 -3.67 4.73 -4.04
C ARG A 126 -2.16 4.62 -3.92
N PHE A 127 -1.51 5.76 -3.73
CA PHE A 127 -0.15 5.81 -3.24
C PHE A 127 -0.17 5.82 -1.73
N ILE A 128 0.61 4.93 -1.12
CA ILE A 128 0.71 4.83 0.33
C ILE A 128 2.14 5.11 0.76
N VAL A 129 2.27 6.03 1.71
CA VAL A 129 3.52 6.32 2.40
C VAL A 129 3.35 5.93 3.86
N VAL A 130 4.21 5.04 4.34
CA VAL A 130 4.31 4.72 5.76
C VAL A 130 5.61 5.28 6.29
N LEU A 131 5.51 6.09 7.35
CA LEU A 131 6.65 6.66 8.06
C LEU A 131 6.71 6.06 9.46
N TYR A 132 7.89 5.65 9.89
CA TYR A 132 8.17 5.39 11.31
C TYR A 132 9.01 6.54 11.85
N LEU A 133 8.43 7.25 12.82
CA LEU A 133 9.04 8.41 13.47
C LEU A 133 9.50 7.99 14.85
N LYS A 134 10.73 8.36 15.20
CA LYS A 134 11.30 8.17 16.54
C LYS A 134 12.19 9.37 16.88
N ASP A 135 11.98 9.96 18.04
CA ASP A 135 12.75 11.15 18.48
C ASP A 135 14.26 10.92 18.41
N GLY A 136 14.97 11.89 17.85
CA GLY A 136 16.43 11.83 17.68
C GLY A 136 16.90 10.88 16.58
N HIS A 137 16.01 10.34 15.75
CA HIS A 137 16.35 9.47 14.62
C HIS A 137 15.73 9.97 13.31
N GLU A 138 16.41 9.69 12.20
CA GLU A 138 15.88 9.93 10.86
C GLU A 138 14.63 9.07 10.61
N PRO A 139 13.59 9.61 9.93
CA PRO A 139 12.40 8.85 9.59
C PRO A 139 12.71 7.64 8.70
N GLU A 140 12.21 6.47 9.08
CA GLU A 140 12.18 5.32 8.17
C GLU A 140 10.93 5.38 7.30
N THR A 141 11.09 5.22 5.99
CA THR A 141 10.02 5.47 5.01
C THR A 141 9.82 4.28 4.07
N TRP A 142 8.56 3.87 3.90
CA TRP A 142 8.15 2.88 2.90
C TRP A 142 7.10 3.48 1.97
N LYS A 143 7.23 3.19 0.67
CA LYS A 143 6.40 3.74 -0.41
C LYS A 143 5.94 2.62 -1.32
N PHE A 144 4.65 2.51 -1.53
CA PHE A 144 4.07 1.49 -2.39
C PHE A 144 2.71 1.92 -2.91
N PHE A 145 2.19 1.15 -3.87
CA PHE A 145 0.90 1.44 -4.48
C PHE A 145 -0.07 0.32 -4.12
N THR A 146 -1.28 0.67 -3.71
CA THR A 146 -2.39 -0.28 -3.67
C THR A 146 -3.24 -0.09 -4.90
N GLY A 147 -3.57 -1.18 -5.56
CA GLY A 147 -4.46 -1.20 -6.71
C GLY A 147 -4.41 -2.57 -7.36
N MET A 148 -5.56 -3.18 -7.62
CA MET A 148 -5.72 -4.21 -8.66
C MET A 148 -7.21 -4.30 -9.04
N ARG A 149 -7.44 -4.49 -10.34
CA ARG A 149 -8.75 -4.71 -10.97
C ARG A 149 -9.49 -5.88 -10.33
N LYS A 150 -10.84 -5.81 -10.37
CA LYS A 150 -11.68 -7.01 -10.32
C LYS A 150 -11.19 -7.98 -11.40
N VAL A 151 -10.70 -9.14 -10.97
CA VAL A 151 -10.59 -10.32 -11.84
C VAL A 151 -12.00 -10.73 -12.24
#